data_AF-A0A970YQV1-F1
#
_entry.id   AF-A0A970YQV1-F1
#
_cell.length_a   1.000
_cell.length_b   1.000
_cell.length_c   1.000
_cell.angle_alpha   90.00
_cell.angle_beta   90.00
_cell.angle_gamma   90.00
#
_symmetry.space_group_name_H-M   'P 1'
#
loop_
_entity.id
_entity.type
_entity.pdbx_description
1 polymer ?
#
loop_
_entity_poly.entity_id
_entity_poly.type
_entity_poly.pdbx_seq_one_letter_code
_entity_poly.pdbx_strand_id
1 'polypeptide(L)'
;DTLDEQKYRAITRGGDLSRALAGIDAARSAGFDRIKINVVLMKGFNDDEISRFVELTRDNPIDVRFIELMPFEGQQEFAYGKYISAEAVPELCSELQEEPRDDPSSPARYYRLPGAKGRVGLIEPMSHKFCHACNRIRITADGHILSCLHSRSEIDLKPALGDREAIKNLILQAVSIKPMTHRLSEGELMVRDMGHIGG
;
A
#
# COMPACT_ATOMS: atom_id res chain seq x y z
N ASP A 1 8.85 -5.95 1.71
CA ASP A 1 9.26 -6.29 0.33
C ASP A 1 9.92 -7.65 0.17
N THR A 2 10.82 -8.10 1.03
CA THR A 2 11.48 -9.41 0.87
C THR A 2 11.80 -10.03 2.24
N LEU A 3 11.87 -11.37 2.29
CA LEU A 3 12.32 -12.19 3.43
C LEU A 3 13.74 -12.72 3.20
N ASP A 4 14.39 -12.34 2.10
CA ASP A 4 15.80 -12.59 1.83
C ASP A 4 16.65 -11.44 2.38
N GLU A 5 17.65 -11.79 3.20
CA GLU A 5 18.49 -10.80 3.89
C GLU A 5 19.30 -9.93 2.93
N GLN A 6 19.82 -10.50 1.84
CA GLN A 6 20.63 -9.78 0.86
C GLN A 6 19.76 -8.84 0.03
N LYS A 7 18.61 -9.33 -0.47
CA LYS A 7 17.63 -8.50 -1.18
C LYS A 7 17.13 -7.38 -0.26
N TYR A 8 16.86 -7.68 1.03
CA TYR A 8 16.41 -6.70 2.01
C TYR A 8 17.45 -5.60 2.21
N ARG A 9 18.70 -5.98 2.43
CA ARG A 9 19.81 -5.04 2.58
C ARG A 9 19.98 -4.16 1.35
N ALA A 10 19.86 -4.73 0.15
CA ALA A 10 19.98 -3.98 -1.09
C ALA A 10 18.85 -2.94 -1.24
N ILE A 11 17.58 -3.37 -1.10
CA ILE A 11 16.44 -2.47 -1.33
C ILE A 11 16.29 -1.39 -0.28
N THR A 12 16.65 -1.68 0.98
CA THR A 12 16.62 -0.73 2.10
C THR A 12 17.89 0.13 2.20
N ARG A 13 18.84 -0.01 1.28
CA ARG A 13 20.12 0.72 1.26
C ARG A 13 20.96 0.50 2.53
N GLY A 14 21.04 -0.75 2.99
CA GLY A 14 21.88 -1.18 4.11
C GLY A 14 21.12 -1.62 5.36
N GLY A 15 19.80 -1.75 5.31
CA GLY A 15 18.98 -2.23 6.42
C GLY A 15 19.20 -3.70 6.76
N ASP A 16 18.76 -4.07 7.95
CA ASP A 16 18.91 -5.40 8.55
C ASP A 16 17.52 -6.03 8.74
N LEU A 17 17.27 -7.14 8.05
CA LEU A 17 16.00 -7.86 8.10
C LEU A 17 15.70 -8.39 9.51
N SER A 18 16.72 -8.85 10.23
CA SER A 18 16.55 -9.41 11.59
C SER A 18 15.97 -8.37 12.55
N ARG A 19 16.38 -7.10 12.40
CA ARG A 19 15.83 -5.98 13.18
C ARG A 19 14.38 -5.69 12.85
N ALA A 20 13.98 -5.80 11.59
CA ALA A 20 12.58 -5.61 11.18
C ALA A 20 11.68 -6.71 11.77
N LEU A 21 12.14 -7.97 11.70
CA LEU A 21 11.43 -9.11 12.29
C LEU A 21 11.34 -9.00 13.82
N ALA A 22 12.44 -8.62 14.50
CA ALA A 22 12.41 -8.37 15.94
C ALA A 22 11.43 -7.24 16.32
N GLY A 23 11.28 -6.22 15.45
CA GLY A 23 10.28 -5.16 15.64
C GLY A 23 8.83 -5.67 15.55
N ILE A 24 8.57 -6.64 14.67
CA ILE A 24 7.26 -7.32 14.57
C ILE A 24 6.98 -8.07 15.89
N ASP A 25 7.95 -8.82 16.40
CA ASP A 25 7.78 -9.57 17.66
C ASP A 25 7.63 -8.65 18.88
N ALA A 26 8.36 -7.53 18.91
CA ALA A 26 8.22 -6.52 19.94
C ALA A 26 6.83 -5.87 19.92
N ALA A 27 6.29 -5.55 18.73
CA ALA A 27 4.93 -5.04 18.59
C ALA A 27 3.89 -6.06 19.11
N ARG A 28 4.04 -7.34 18.79
CA ARG A 28 3.15 -8.39 19.34
C ARG A 28 3.22 -8.43 20.87
N SER A 29 4.43 -8.40 21.41
CA SER A 29 4.66 -8.42 22.86
C SER A 29 4.07 -7.19 23.57
N ALA A 30 3.94 -6.06 22.87
CA ALA A 30 3.28 -4.85 23.36
C ALA A 30 1.74 -4.88 23.25
N GLY A 31 1.14 -5.98 22.77
CA GLY A 31 -0.31 -6.13 22.64
C GLY A 31 -0.90 -5.69 21.29
N PHE A 32 -0.07 -5.50 20.26
CA PHE A 32 -0.58 -5.33 18.90
C PHE A 32 -1.01 -6.69 18.32
N ASP A 33 -2.28 -7.06 18.56
CA ASP A 33 -2.83 -8.38 18.24
C ASP A 33 -2.86 -8.72 16.74
N ARG A 34 -2.85 -7.70 15.87
CA ARG A 34 -2.98 -7.88 14.43
C ARG A 34 -2.06 -6.98 13.64
N ILE A 35 -0.90 -7.52 13.30
CA ILE A 35 0.12 -6.83 12.50
C ILE A 35 -0.19 -6.98 11.01
N LYS A 36 0.08 -5.92 10.24
CA LYS A 36 -0.06 -5.93 8.79
C LYS A 36 1.30 -5.70 8.16
N ILE A 37 1.76 -6.63 7.34
CA ILE A 37 2.97 -6.52 6.55
C ILE A 37 2.57 -6.10 5.14
N ASN A 38 3.18 -5.04 4.61
CA ASN A 38 3.01 -4.64 3.21
C ASN A 38 4.20 -5.15 2.40
N VAL A 39 3.90 -5.69 1.23
CA VAL A 39 4.88 -6.20 0.26
C VAL A 39 4.56 -5.57 -1.09
N VAL A 40 5.41 -4.68 -1.58
CA VAL A 40 5.29 -4.21 -2.96
C VAL A 40 5.78 -5.33 -3.87
N LEU A 41 4.90 -5.85 -4.73
CA LEU A 41 5.20 -7.00 -5.58
C LEU A 41 5.94 -6.56 -6.83
N MET A 42 7.10 -7.17 -7.09
CA MET A 42 8.04 -6.80 -8.12
C MET A 42 8.54 -8.04 -8.87
N LYS A 43 8.27 -8.08 -10.17
CA LYS A 43 8.63 -9.18 -11.07
C LYS A 43 10.15 -9.38 -11.17
N GLY A 44 10.60 -10.62 -11.05
CA GLY A 44 12.01 -10.98 -11.03
C GLY A 44 12.78 -10.36 -9.86
N PHE A 45 12.10 -10.09 -8.73
CA PHE A 45 12.74 -9.61 -7.50
C PHE A 45 12.22 -10.35 -6.27
N ASN A 46 10.91 -10.31 -6.01
CA ASN A 46 10.29 -10.98 -4.86
C ASN A 46 9.05 -11.80 -5.22
N ASP A 47 8.76 -11.97 -6.51
CA ASP A 47 7.72 -12.85 -7.04
C ASP A 47 8.00 -14.33 -6.73
N ASP A 48 9.27 -14.71 -6.57
CA ASP A 48 9.71 -16.01 -6.07
C ASP A 48 9.42 -16.24 -4.58
N GLU A 49 9.11 -15.17 -3.83
CA GLU A 49 8.87 -15.22 -2.38
C GLU A 49 7.39 -15.20 -1.99
N ILE A 50 6.46 -15.11 -2.96
CA ILE A 50 5.01 -15.02 -2.73
C ILE A 50 4.53 -16.11 -1.77
N SER A 51 4.83 -17.39 -2.06
CA SER A 51 4.38 -18.51 -1.22
C SER A 51 4.95 -18.45 0.19
N ARG A 52 6.20 -17.98 0.37
CA ARG A 52 6.81 -17.81 1.69
C ARG A 52 6.08 -16.75 2.50
N PHE A 53 5.71 -15.64 1.87
CA PHE A 53 4.91 -14.59 2.50
C PHE A 53 3.49 -15.05 2.84
N VAL A 54 2.83 -15.79 1.95
CA VAL A 54 1.50 -16.38 2.21
C VAL A 54 1.56 -17.33 3.41
N GLU A 55 2.60 -18.17 3.49
CA GLU A 55 2.79 -19.13 4.57
C GLU A 55 2.97 -18.48 5.95
N LEU A 56 3.51 -17.25 6.02
CA LEU A 56 3.60 -16.49 7.28
C LEU A 56 2.24 -16.31 7.96
N THR A 57 1.15 -16.28 7.18
CA THR A 57 -0.21 -16.07 7.68
C THR A 57 -0.79 -17.31 8.34
N ARG A 58 -0.23 -18.51 8.11
CA ARG A 58 -0.81 -19.78 8.58
C ARG A 58 -0.89 -19.82 10.09
N ASP A 59 0.25 -19.69 10.76
CA ASP A 59 0.35 -19.83 12.21
C ASP A 59 0.43 -18.51 12.98
N ASN A 60 0.54 -17.39 12.27
CA ASN A 60 0.65 -16.06 12.87
C ASN A 60 -0.58 -15.21 12.56
N PRO A 61 -1.09 -14.42 13.53
CA PRO A 61 -2.15 -13.43 13.31
C PRO A 61 -1.62 -12.19 12.56
N ILE A 62 -0.93 -12.41 11.44
CA ILE A 62 -0.32 -11.41 10.60
C ILE A 62 -1.08 -11.37 9.29
N ASP A 63 -1.54 -10.18 8.89
CA ASP A 63 -2.07 -9.98 7.56
C ASP A 63 -0.91 -9.58 6.63
N VAL A 64 -0.67 -10.34 5.56
CA VAL A 64 0.30 -9.98 4.53
C VAL A 64 -0.42 -9.38 3.33
N ARG A 65 -0.07 -8.15 2.95
CA ARG A 65 -0.72 -7.40 1.88
C ARG A 65 0.24 -7.20 0.72
N PHE A 66 -0.05 -7.81 -0.41
CA PHE A 66 0.64 -7.59 -1.67
C PHE A 66 0.07 -6.34 -2.34
N ILE A 67 0.96 -5.45 -2.76
CA ILE A 67 0.63 -4.17 -3.39
C ILE A 67 1.25 -4.17 -4.78
N GLU A 68 0.45 -3.89 -5.81
CA GLU A 68 1.00 -3.76 -7.17
C GLU A 68 1.94 -2.54 -7.24
N LEU A 69 3.07 -2.73 -7.92
CA LEU A 69 4.03 -1.66 -8.14
C LEU A 69 3.40 -0.57 -9.04
N MET A 70 3.32 0.65 -8.51
CA MET A 70 2.81 1.82 -9.23
C MET A 70 3.97 2.66 -9.79
N PRO A 71 3.82 3.26 -10.97
CA PRO A 71 4.81 4.15 -11.55
C PRO A 71 4.80 5.54 -10.90
N PHE A 72 6.00 6.05 -10.59
CA PHE A 72 6.23 7.45 -10.23
C PHE A 72 6.87 8.20 -11.41
N GLU A 73 6.73 9.53 -11.42
CA GLU A 73 7.44 10.37 -12.39
C GLU A 73 8.96 10.16 -12.28
N GLY A 74 9.61 9.83 -13.39
CA GLY A 74 11.04 9.50 -13.44
C GLY A 74 11.39 8.03 -13.15
N GLN A 75 10.43 7.19 -12.78
CA GLN A 75 10.64 5.75 -12.51
C GLN A 75 9.74 4.83 -13.33
N GLN A 76 9.15 5.34 -14.41
CA GLN A 76 8.16 4.62 -15.21
C GLN A 76 8.71 3.32 -15.80
N GLU A 77 9.89 3.39 -16.43
CA GLU A 77 10.50 2.25 -17.11
C GLU A 77 10.76 1.10 -16.12
N PHE A 78 11.29 1.43 -14.95
CA PHE A 78 11.48 0.47 -13.87
C PHE A 78 10.16 -0.12 -13.41
N ALA A 79 9.18 0.72 -13.08
CA ALA A 79 7.90 0.28 -12.54
C ALA A 79 7.14 -0.63 -13.51
N TYR A 80 7.05 -0.24 -14.79
CA TYR A 80 6.39 -1.06 -15.80
C TYR A 80 7.19 -2.33 -16.14
N GLY A 81 8.53 -2.25 -16.21
CA GLY A 81 9.38 -3.41 -16.45
C GLY A 81 9.37 -4.45 -15.32
N LYS A 82 9.03 -4.02 -14.10
CA LYS A 82 8.93 -4.86 -12.90
C LYS A 82 7.50 -5.14 -12.46
N TYR A 83 6.52 -4.72 -13.24
CA TYR A 83 5.11 -4.94 -12.92
C TYR A 83 4.72 -6.43 -13.01
N ILE A 84 3.93 -6.86 -12.03
CA ILE A 84 3.18 -8.12 -12.02
C ILE A 84 1.85 -7.87 -11.29
N SER A 85 0.76 -8.43 -11.81
CA SER A 85 -0.57 -8.33 -11.20
C SER A 85 -0.58 -9.01 -9.83
N ALA A 86 -1.32 -8.46 -8.86
CA ALA A 86 -1.50 -9.13 -7.57
C ALA A 86 -2.29 -10.46 -7.68
N GLU A 87 -3.03 -10.66 -8.78
CA GLU A 87 -3.71 -11.93 -9.10
C GLU A 87 -2.75 -13.12 -9.24
N ALA A 88 -1.45 -12.88 -9.46
CA ALA A 88 -0.43 -13.93 -9.42
C ALA A 88 -0.38 -14.65 -8.05
N VAL A 89 -0.84 -14.00 -6.98
CA VAL A 89 -0.85 -14.56 -5.62
C VAL A 89 -1.85 -15.72 -5.47
N PRO A 90 -3.17 -15.54 -5.71
CA PRO A 90 -4.12 -16.65 -5.69
C PRO A 90 -3.87 -17.67 -6.81
N GLU A 91 -3.31 -17.27 -7.96
CA GLU A 91 -2.90 -18.21 -9.01
C GLU A 91 -1.80 -19.17 -8.55
N LEU A 92 -0.78 -18.67 -7.84
CA LEU A 92 0.32 -19.47 -7.31
C LEU A 92 -0.08 -20.26 -6.05
N CYS A 93 -0.97 -19.69 -5.23
CA CYS A 93 -1.41 -20.25 -3.96
C CYS A 93 -2.90 -20.61 -4.03
N SER A 94 -3.22 -21.66 -4.79
CA SER A 94 -4.60 -22.06 -5.12
C SER A 94 -5.47 -22.47 -3.92
N GLU A 95 -4.87 -22.70 -2.74
CA GLU A 95 -5.59 -22.94 -1.48
C GLU A 95 -6.25 -21.67 -0.92
N LEU A 96 -5.86 -20.48 -1.38
CA LEU A 96 -6.42 -19.21 -0.90
C LEU A 96 -7.91 -19.09 -1.26
N GLN A 97 -8.72 -18.82 -0.23
CA GLN A 97 -10.16 -18.58 -0.37
C GLN A 97 -10.44 -17.10 -0.16
N GLU A 98 -11.11 -16.45 -1.11
CA GLU A 98 -11.49 -15.04 -0.98
C GLU A 98 -12.47 -14.86 0.19
N GLU A 99 -12.22 -13.85 1.01
CA GLU A 99 -13.10 -13.44 2.10
C GLU A 99 -14.07 -12.35 1.64
N PRO A 100 -15.31 -12.34 2.16
CA PRO A 100 -16.22 -11.21 1.98
C PRO A 100 -15.57 -9.88 2.38
N ARG A 101 -15.85 -8.82 1.62
CA ARG A 101 -15.42 -7.47 1.98
C ARG A 101 -16.33 -6.91 3.07
N ASP A 102 -15.81 -6.81 4.30
CA ASP A 102 -16.49 -6.15 5.42
C ASP A 102 -16.59 -4.63 5.23
N ASP A 103 -15.54 -4.01 4.68
CA ASP A 103 -15.44 -2.57 4.43
C ASP A 103 -15.19 -2.30 2.94
N PRO A 104 -16.19 -1.76 2.20
CA PRO A 104 -16.02 -1.40 0.80
C PRO A 104 -14.86 -0.42 0.55
N SER A 105 -14.52 0.44 1.52
CA SER A 105 -13.44 1.43 1.42
C SER A 105 -12.04 0.86 1.68
N SER A 106 -11.96 -0.41 2.12
CA SER A 106 -10.70 -1.13 2.18
C SER A 106 -10.11 -1.24 0.76
N PRO A 107 -8.83 -0.86 0.57
CA PRO A 107 -8.18 -0.99 -0.73
C PRO A 107 -7.83 -2.44 -1.02
N ALA A 108 -7.78 -3.30 0.01
CA ALA A 108 -7.39 -4.69 -0.11
C ALA A 108 -8.61 -5.60 -0.29
N ARG A 109 -8.54 -6.52 -1.26
CA ARG A 109 -9.31 -7.78 -1.28
C ARG A 109 -8.61 -8.79 -0.39
N TYR A 110 -9.33 -9.42 0.52
CA TYR A 110 -8.73 -10.36 1.45
C TYR A 110 -9.02 -11.80 1.05
N TYR A 111 -8.05 -12.65 1.31
CA TYR A 111 -8.07 -14.08 1.15
C TYR A 111 -7.57 -14.71 2.45
N ARG A 112 -7.92 -15.98 2.65
CA ARG A 112 -7.40 -16.77 3.75
C ARG A 112 -7.06 -18.18 3.30
N LEU A 113 -5.95 -18.71 3.80
CA LEU A 113 -5.68 -20.15 3.76
C LEU A 113 -6.62 -20.88 4.73
N PRO A 114 -7.08 -22.10 4.42
CA PRO A 114 -7.89 -22.90 5.34
C PRO A 114 -7.20 -23.06 6.70
N GLY A 115 -7.89 -22.65 7.77
CA GLY A 115 -7.39 -22.73 9.15
C GLY A 115 -6.33 -21.69 9.55
N ALA A 116 -5.94 -20.77 8.66
CA ALA A 116 -4.93 -19.77 8.96
C ALA A 116 -5.41 -18.70 9.96
N LYS A 117 -4.47 -18.22 10.78
CA LYS A 117 -4.72 -17.15 11.77
C LYS A 117 -4.69 -15.76 11.13
N GLY A 118 -3.86 -15.57 10.12
CA GLY A 118 -3.71 -14.33 9.37
C GLY A 118 -4.53 -14.30 8.09
N ARG A 119 -4.40 -13.22 7.32
CA ARG A 119 -5.01 -13.06 5.99
C ARG A 119 -3.97 -12.67 4.94
N VAL A 120 -4.28 -12.96 3.69
CA VAL A 120 -3.56 -12.42 2.52
C VAL A 120 -4.41 -11.32 1.91
N GLY A 121 -3.86 -10.13 1.70
CA GLY A 121 -4.55 -9.00 1.08
C GLY A 121 -3.94 -8.64 -0.27
N LEU A 122 -4.77 -8.35 -1.27
CA LEU A 122 -4.33 -7.83 -2.57
C LEU A 122 -4.78 -6.38 -2.71
N ILE A 123 -3.82 -5.46 -2.85
CA ILE A 123 -4.04 -4.04 -3.10
C ILE A 123 -3.65 -3.75 -4.55
N GLU A 124 -4.67 -3.48 -5.37
CA GLU A 124 -4.59 -3.53 -6.83
C GLU A 124 -4.86 -2.17 -7.48
N PRO A 125 -3.99 -1.17 -7.28
CA PRO A 125 -4.16 0.14 -7.88
C PRO A 125 -4.03 0.13 -9.40
N MET A 126 -3.37 -0.86 -10.01
CA MET A 126 -3.17 -0.91 -11.46
C MET A 126 -4.26 -1.73 -12.13
N SER A 127 -4.46 -2.98 -11.68
CA SER A 127 -5.37 -3.95 -12.32
C SER A 127 -6.83 -3.78 -11.89
N HIS A 128 -7.09 -3.49 -10.61
CA HIS A 128 -8.45 -3.53 -10.03
C HIS A 128 -8.78 -2.26 -9.24
N LYS A 129 -8.84 -1.12 -9.95
CA LYS A 129 -9.09 0.24 -9.45
C LYS A 129 -10.23 0.31 -8.41
N PHE A 130 -9.88 0.54 -7.15
CA PHE A 130 -10.83 0.67 -6.02
C PHE A 130 -11.28 2.13 -5.74
N CYS A 131 -11.09 3.05 -6.70
CA CYS A 131 -11.34 4.48 -6.49
C CYS A 131 -12.79 4.81 -6.12
N HIS A 132 -13.76 4.08 -6.68
CA HIS A 132 -15.19 4.31 -6.47
C HIS A 132 -15.63 4.21 -5.00
N ALA A 133 -14.89 3.44 -4.19
CA ALA A 133 -15.14 3.27 -2.75
C ALA A 133 -14.11 4.01 -1.88
N CYS A 134 -13.18 4.77 -2.47
CA CYS A 134 -12.08 5.42 -1.75
C CYS A 134 -12.56 6.65 -0.97
N ASN A 135 -12.38 6.63 0.35
CA ASN A 135 -12.70 7.73 1.27
C ASN A 135 -11.45 8.47 1.82
N ARG A 136 -10.28 8.27 1.20
CA ARG A 136 -8.99 8.81 1.71
C ARG A 136 -8.64 10.15 1.08
N ILE A 137 -8.16 11.07 1.91
CA ILE A 137 -7.36 12.25 1.53
C ILE A 137 -6.08 12.24 2.37
N ARG A 138 -5.06 12.98 1.97
CA ARG A 138 -3.74 12.94 2.63
C ARG A 138 -3.23 14.34 2.92
N ILE A 139 -2.48 14.48 4.01
CA ILE A 139 -1.70 15.70 4.28
C ILE A 139 -0.24 15.35 4.03
N THR A 140 0.44 16.15 3.21
CA THR A 140 1.87 16.03 2.91
C THR A 140 2.72 16.57 4.07
N ALA A 141 3.99 16.18 4.11
CA ALA A 141 4.91 16.61 5.17
C ALA A 141 5.11 18.14 5.24
N ASP A 142 4.92 18.84 4.13
CA ASP A 142 5.04 20.30 4.00
C ASP A 142 3.70 21.05 4.12
N GLY A 143 2.63 20.36 4.52
CA GLY A 143 1.36 20.96 4.93
C GLY A 143 0.31 21.15 3.82
N HIS A 144 0.35 20.36 2.75
CA HIS A 144 -0.65 20.42 1.68
C HIS A 144 -1.65 19.26 1.79
N ILE A 145 -2.91 19.48 1.39
CA ILE A 145 -3.88 18.40 1.20
C ILE A 145 -3.80 17.86 -0.22
N LEU A 146 -3.71 16.54 -0.33
CA LEU A 146 -3.95 15.76 -1.53
C LEU A 146 -5.35 15.12 -1.48
N SER A 147 -6.20 15.46 -2.44
CA SER A 147 -7.53 14.85 -2.60
C SER A 147 -7.46 13.39 -3.07
N CYS A 148 -6.38 13.03 -3.75
CA CYS A 148 -6.04 11.69 -4.19
C CYS A 148 -4.51 11.52 -4.14
N LEU A 149 -4.04 10.31 -3.86
CA LEU A 149 -2.61 9.98 -3.87
C LEU A 149 -1.95 10.29 -5.23
N HIS A 150 -2.73 10.17 -6.32
CA HIS A 150 -2.29 10.39 -7.70
C HIS A 150 -2.70 11.76 -8.24
N SER A 151 -3.21 12.65 -7.39
CA SER A 151 -3.58 14.01 -7.81
C SER A 151 -2.33 14.87 -7.98
N ARG A 152 -2.29 15.68 -9.05
CA ARG A 152 -1.33 16.79 -9.18
C ARG A 152 -1.77 18.06 -8.45
N SER A 153 -3.07 18.16 -8.16
CA SER A 153 -3.64 19.30 -7.44
C SER A 153 -3.47 19.10 -5.93
N GLU A 154 -2.93 20.12 -5.28
CA GLU A 154 -2.72 20.18 -3.84
C GLU A 154 -3.27 21.50 -3.29
N ILE A 155 -3.67 21.52 -2.02
CA ILE A 155 -4.18 22.72 -1.35
C ILE A 155 -3.31 23.02 -0.14
N ASP A 156 -2.65 24.18 -0.11
CA ASP A 156 -1.81 24.60 1.01
C ASP A 156 -2.68 24.95 2.23
N LEU A 157 -2.48 24.24 3.34
CA LEU A 157 -3.16 24.51 4.61
C LEU A 157 -2.50 25.60 5.43
N LYS A 158 -1.22 25.90 5.20
CA LYS A 158 -0.43 26.81 6.04
C LYS A 158 -1.07 28.19 6.19
N PRO A 159 -1.61 28.82 5.12
CA PRO A 159 -2.27 30.12 5.23
C PRO A 159 -3.49 30.13 6.15
N ALA A 160 -4.12 28.98 6.40
CA ALA A 160 -5.31 28.85 7.25
C ALA A 160 -4.99 28.41 8.69
N LEU A 161 -3.71 28.21 9.05
CA LEU A 161 -3.35 27.77 10.39
C LEU A 161 -3.80 28.80 11.44
N GLY A 162 -4.44 28.31 12.50
CA GLY A 162 -5.03 29.15 13.54
C GLY A 162 -6.50 29.54 13.29
N ASP A 163 -7.03 29.31 12.08
CA ASP A 163 -8.44 29.50 11.76
C ASP A 163 -9.12 28.16 11.42
N ARG A 164 -9.97 27.70 12.33
CA ARG A 164 -10.68 26.43 12.21
C ARG A 164 -11.65 26.40 11.02
N GLU A 165 -12.37 27.48 10.76
CA GLU A 165 -13.35 27.50 9.67
C GLU A 165 -12.64 27.61 8.31
N ALA A 166 -11.54 28.35 8.23
CA ALA A 166 -10.71 28.37 7.03
C ALA A 166 -10.15 26.96 6.71
N ILE A 167 -9.58 26.25 7.69
CA ILE A 167 -9.09 24.86 7.50
C ILE A 167 -10.22 23.94 7.03
N LYS A 168 -11.39 24.02 7.66
CA LYS A 168 -12.55 23.21 7.28
C LYS A 168 -12.97 23.47 5.84
N ASN A 169 -12.99 24.73 5.40
CA ASN A 169 -13.33 25.09 4.02
C ASN A 169 -12.32 24.52 3.01
N LEU A 170 -11.02 24.56 3.33
CA LEU A 170 -9.97 23.96 2.50
C LEU A 170 -10.10 22.43 2.42
N ILE A 171 -10.47 21.76 3.51
CA ILE A 171 -10.74 20.31 3.51
C ILE A 171 -11.94 19.99 2.63
N LEU A 172 -13.04 20.74 2.75
CA LEU A 172 -14.23 20.55 1.92
C LEU A 172 -13.93 20.79 0.43
N GLN A 173 -13.12 21.80 0.12
CA GLN A 173 -12.62 22.02 -1.23
C GLN A 173 -11.77 20.85 -1.73
N ALA A 174 -10.87 20.31 -0.91
CA ALA A 174 -10.06 19.15 -1.29
C ALA A 174 -10.93 17.93 -1.62
N VAL A 175 -11.99 17.69 -0.83
CA VAL A 175 -12.93 16.60 -1.08
C VAL A 175 -13.73 16.83 -2.36
N SER A 176 -14.16 18.06 -2.64
CA SER A 176 -14.96 18.36 -3.84
C SER A 176 -14.20 18.22 -5.16
N ILE A 177 -12.88 18.40 -5.14
CA ILE A 177 -12.01 18.21 -6.32
C ILE A 177 -11.42 16.80 -6.41
N LYS A 178 -11.86 15.86 -5.57
CA LYS A 178 -11.41 14.47 -5.62
C LYS A 178 -11.83 13.83 -6.96
N PRO A 179 -10.89 13.31 -7.75
CA PRO A 179 -11.23 12.69 -9.03
C PRO A 179 -12.01 11.39 -8.81
N MET A 180 -12.91 11.07 -9.74
CA MET A 180 -13.68 9.81 -9.73
C MET A 180 -12.79 8.57 -9.79
N THR A 181 -11.66 8.66 -10.50
CA THR A 181 -10.68 7.58 -10.63
C THR A 181 -9.31 8.15 -10.93
N HIS A 182 -8.24 7.45 -10.57
CA HIS A 182 -6.89 7.81 -11.01
C HIS A 182 -6.64 7.35 -12.45
N ARG A 183 -5.66 7.99 -13.09
CA ARG A 183 -5.30 7.80 -14.49
C ARG A 183 -3.86 7.31 -14.68
N LEU A 184 -3.34 6.54 -13.73
CA LEU A 184 -2.05 5.84 -13.82
C LEU A 184 -1.87 5.09 -15.16
N SER A 185 -2.91 4.39 -15.61
CA SER A 185 -2.93 3.66 -16.89
C SER A 185 -2.84 4.55 -18.13
N GLU A 186 -3.13 5.85 -17.98
CA GLU A 186 -3.10 6.86 -19.04
C GLU A 186 -1.84 7.73 -18.94
N GLY A 187 -0.92 7.42 -18.01
CA GLY A 187 0.32 8.16 -17.82
C GLY A 187 0.20 9.41 -16.93
N GLU A 188 -0.91 9.60 -16.22
CA GLU A 188 -0.97 10.60 -15.14
C GLU A 188 -0.28 10.05 -13.89
N LEU A 189 0.98 10.42 -13.72
CA LEU A 189 1.86 9.88 -12.70
C LEU A 189 1.92 10.74 -11.44
N MET A 190 2.31 10.10 -10.35
CA MET A 190 2.63 10.78 -9.09
C MET A 190 3.87 11.64 -9.26
N VAL A 191 3.74 12.92 -8.93
CA VAL A 191 4.83 13.91 -8.98
C VAL A 191 5.68 13.84 -7.71
N ARG A 192 5.04 13.61 -6.55
CA ARG A 192 5.74 13.47 -5.27
C ARG A 192 6.12 12.03 -5.00
N ASP A 193 7.37 11.82 -4.58
CA ASP A 193 7.82 10.55 -4.01
C ASP A 193 7.05 10.19 -2.72
N MET A 194 7.00 8.89 -2.41
CA MET A 194 6.32 8.36 -1.23
C MET A 194 6.72 9.05 0.09
N GLY A 195 8.00 9.37 0.28
CA GLY A 195 8.48 10.04 1.49
C GLY A 195 7.92 11.45 1.71
N HIS A 196 7.58 12.17 0.64
CA HIS A 196 7.01 13.53 0.73
C HIS A 196 5.51 13.53 1.05
N ILE A 197 4.83 12.45 0.68
CA ILE A 197 3.40 12.27 0.93
C ILE A 197 3.16 11.51 2.23
N GLY A 198 4.19 11.14 2.98
CA GLY A 198 4.11 10.53 4.32
C GLY A 198 4.08 9.01 4.30
N GLY A 199 4.65 8.40 3.27
CA GLY A 199 4.86 6.95 3.13
C GLY A 199 6.29 6.54 3.44
#